data_AF-A0A3C2D541-F1
#
_entry.id   AF-A0A3C2D541-F1
#
_cell.length_a   1.000
_cell.length_b   1.000
_cell.length_c   1.000
_cell.angle_alpha   90.00
_cell.angle_beta   90.00
_cell.angle_gamma   90.00
#
_symmetry.space_group_name_H-M   'P 1'
#
loop_
_entity.id
_entity.type
_entity.pdbx_description
1 polymer ?
#
loop_
_entity_poly.entity_id
_entity_poly.type
_entity_poly.pdbx_seq_one_letter_code
_entity_poly.pdbx_strand_id
1 'polypeptide(L)'
;MFFPSLDYREYFYILCLNRNNKVLGYCQISAGGLCGTIADVRMIMQTALKSSATSIILAHNHPSGNLVPSEADKDLTKKIREAGKFLDIAVLDHLILTSESYFSFADEGLM
;
A
#
# COMPACT_ATOMS: atom_id res chain seq x y z
N MET A 1 6.76 8.56 14.89
CA MET A 1 7.61 8.44 13.68
C MET A 1 7.20 7.15 12.99
N PHE A 2 6.64 7.22 11.77
CA PHE A 2 5.91 6.11 11.13
C PHE A 2 6.77 4.93 10.69
N PHE A 3 8.09 5.08 10.63
CA PHE A 3 9.02 4.02 10.26
C PHE A 3 10.35 4.25 10.98
N PRO A 4 10.68 3.48 12.02
CA PRO A 4 11.92 3.69 12.77
C PRO A 4 13.21 3.39 11.95
N SER A 5 13.06 2.90 10.71
CA SER A 5 14.18 2.59 9.80
C SER A 5 13.79 2.69 8.31
N LEU A 6 13.10 3.76 7.93
CA LEU A 6 12.63 3.99 6.54
C LEU A 6 13.76 3.86 5.50
N ASP A 7 14.96 4.31 5.85
CA ASP A 7 16.12 4.34 4.94
C ASP A 7 16.89 3.01 4.88
N TYR A 8 16.48 1.99 5.65
CA TYR A 8 17.22 0.72 5.76
C TYR A 8 16.35 -0.52 5.52
N ARG A 9 15.02 -0.38 5.58
CA ARG A 9 14.08 -1.49 5.46
C ARG A 9 12.85 -1.06 4.68
N GLU A 10 12.38 -1.96 3.83
CA GLU A 10 11.09 -1.81 3.18
C GLU A 10 9.96 -2.27 4.08
N TYR A 11 8.85 -1.55 4.01
CA TYR A 11 7.62 -1.88 4.70
C TYR A 11 6.45 -1.69 3.76
N PHE A 12 5.47 -2.57 3.87
CA PHE A 12 4.20 -2.43 3.16
C PHE A 12 3.08 -2.28 4.18
N TYR A 13 2.30 -1.22 4.04
CA TYR A 13 1.18 -0.86 4.89
C TYR A 13 -0.09 -0.72 4.07
N ILE A 14 -1.21 -0.88 4.75
CA ILE A 14 -2.50 -0.44 4.24
C ILE A 14 -3.19 0.48 5.24
N LEU A 15 -3.88 1.48 4.72
CA LEU A 15 -4.81 2.34 5.46
C LEU A 15 -6.22 1.90 5.12
N CYS A 16 -7.01 1.55 6.14
CA CYS A 16 -8.39 1.11 5.99
C CYS A 16 -9.36 2.26 6.21
N LEU A 17 -10.32 2.43 5.31
CA LEU A 17 -11.22 3.57 5.26
C LEU A 17 -12.68 3.09 5.19
N ASN A 18 -13.58 3.87 5.78
CA ASN A 18 -15.02 3.67 5.61
C ASN A 18 -15.54 4.43 4.38
N ARG A 19 -16.86 4.35 4.13
CA ARG A 19 -17.51 4.91 2.93
C ARG A 19 -17.35 6.43 2.80
N ASN A 20 -17.11 7.13 3.91
CA ASN A 20 -16.90 8.57 3.94
C ASN A 20 -15.40 8.93 3.99
N ASN A 21 -14.53 7.98 3.62
CA ASN A 21 -13.07 8.09 3.70
C ASN A 21 -12.54 8.44 5.10
N LYS A 22 -13.29 8.10 6.15
CA LYS A 22 -12.78 8.20 7.52
C LYS A 22 -11.85 7.01 7.78
N VAL A 23 -10.66 7.31 8.31
CA VAL A 23 -9.69 6.29 8.72
C VAL A 23 -10.28 5.41 9.82
N LEU A 24 -10.31 4.11 9.57
CA LEU A 24 -10.66 3.06 10.54
C LEU A 24 -9.43 2.56 11.28
N GLY A 25 -8.27 2.56 10.60
CA GLY A 25 -6.99 2.13 11.14
C GLY A 25 -5.98 1.87 10.03
N TYR A 26 -4.78 1.47 10.40
CA TYR A 26 -3.73 1.04 9.48
C TYR A 26 -3.10 -0.27 9.95
N CYS A 27 -2.51 -1.02 9.04
CA CYS A 27 -1.89 -2.31 9.35
C CYS A 27 -0.61 -2.48 8.54
N GLN A 28 0.45 -2.95 9.19
CA GLN A 28 1.66 -3.42 8.51
C GLN A 28 1.38 -4.81 7.94
N ILE A 29 1.46 -4.95 6.62
CA ILE A 29 1.28 -6.22 5.91
C ILE A 29 2.58 -6.99 5.85
N SER A 30 3.70 -6.30 5.60
CA SER A 30 5.00 -6.94 5.50
C SER A 30 6.12 -5.98 5.86
N ALA A 31 7.25 -6.56 6.26
CA ALA A 31 8.51 -5.86 6.46
C ALA A 31 9.62 -6.67 5.78
N GLY A 32 10.46 -6.01 5.01
CA GLY A 32 11.55 -6.58 4.23
C GLY A 32 12.91 -5.97 4.58
N GLY A 33 13.94 -6.49 3.92
CA GLY A 33 15.29 -5.91 3.95
C GLY A 33 15.49 -4.89 2.84
N LEU A 34 16.71 -4.80 2.31
CA LEU A 34 17.05 -3.94 1.16
C LEU A 34 16.55 -4.50 -0.19
N CYS A 35 16.22 -5.78 -0.26
CA CYS A 35 15.90 -6.47 -1.51
C CYS A 35 14.40 -6.50 -1.85
N GLY A 36 13.55 -5.80 -1.10
CA GLY A 36 12.11 -5.94 -1.26
C GLY A 36 11.38 -6.38 0.00
N THR A 37 10.07 -6.17 0.02
CA THR A 37 9.13 -6.94 0.84
C THR A 37 8.05 -7.61 -0.02
N ILE A 38 7.58 -8.80 0.39
CA ILE A 38 6.49 -9.50 -0.31
C ILE A 38 5.18 -9.19 0.41
N ALA A 39 4.32 -8.42 -0.22
CA ALA A 39 2.96 -8.17 0.27
C ALA A 39 1.98 -9.17 -0.34
N ASP A 40 1.32 -9.96 0.51
CA ASP A 40 0.35 -10.96 0.08
C ASP A 40 -1.06 -10.34 -0.05
N VAL A 41 -1.64 -10.45 -1.25
CA VAL A 41 -2.98 -9.92 -1.55
C VAL A 41 -4.06 -10.50 -0.64
N ARG A 42 -3.95 -11.77 -0.24
CA ARG A 42 -4.91 -12.41 0.69
C ARG A 42 -4.83 -11.77 2.08
N MET A 43 -3.62 -11.44 2.54
CA MET A 43 -3.43 -10.76 3.82
C MET A 43 -3.99 -9.34 3.81
N ILE A 44 -3.78 -8.61 2.70
CA ILE A 44 -4.34 -7.27 2.48
C ILE A 44 -5.87 -7.32 2.53
N MET A 45 -6.49 -8.19 1.72
CA MET A 45 -7.95 -8.30 1.64
C MET A 45 -8.55 -8.82 2.94
N GLN A 46 -7.92 -9.79 3.60
CA GLN A 46 -8.33 -10.23 4.93
C GLN A 46 -8.36 -9.08 5.93
N THR A 47 -7.33 -8.23 5.92
CA THR A 47 -7.24 -7.08 6.83
C THR A 47 -8.32 -6.05 6.53
N ALA A 48 -8.56 -5.73 5.26
CA ALA A 48 -9.63 -4.82 4.84
C ALA A 48 -11.01 -5.33 5.28
N LEU A 49 -11.31 -6.61 5.03
CA LEU A 49 -12.57 -7.25 5.41
C LEU A 49 -12.77 -7.28 6.93
N LYS A 50 -11.74 -7.71 7.69
CA LYS A 50 -11.80 -7.72 9.17
C LYS A 50 -12.01 -6.33 9.76
N SER A 51 -11.52 -5.30 9.08
CA SER A 51 -11.66 -3.91 9.51
C SER A 51 -12.99 -3.28 9.05
N SER A 52 -13.85 -4.01 8.34
CA SER A 52 -15.06 -3.47 7.70
C SER A 52 -14.77 -2.25 6.81
N ALA A 53 -13.61 -2.27 6.14
CA ALA A 53 -13.20 -1.21 5.23
C ALA A 53 -14.01 -1.30 3.93
N THR A 54 -14.47 -0.16 3.43
CA THR A 54 -15.07 -0.05 2.09
C THR A 54 -14.06 0.43 1.06
N SER A 55 -12.93 0.97 1.53
CA SER A 55 -11.82 1.38 0.68
C SER A 55 -10.49 1.27 1.43
N ILE A 56 -9.40 1.16 0.67
CA ILE A 56 -8.03 1.09 1.19
C ILE A 56 -7.09 2.00 0.40
N ILE A 57 -6.04 2.46 1.06
CA ILE A 57 -4.85 3.03 0.43
C ILE A 57 -3.68 2.12 0.74
N LEU A 58 -2.87 1.80 -0.27
CA LEU A 58 -1.64 1.03 -0.13
C LEU A 58 -0.48 2.00 0.08
N ALA A 59 0.51 1.62 0.88
CA ALA A 59 1.72 2.42 1.02
C ALA A 59 2.93 1.52 1.25
N HIS A 60 4.00 1.75 0.49
CA HIS A 60 5.32 1.20 0.81
C HIS A 60 6.40 2.24 0.68
N ASN A 61 7.58 1.94 1.21
CA ASN A 61 8.73 2.83 1.11
C ASN A 61 9.86 2.18 0.31
N HIS A 62 10.64 3.02 -0.37
CA HIS A 62 11.90 2.62 -1.00
C HIS A 62 13.09 3.19 -0.21
N PRO A 63 13.85 2.35 0.53
CA PRO A 63 15.07 2.76 1.22
C PRO A 63 16.12 3.40 0.32
N SER A 64 16.10 3.08 -0.97
CA SER A 64 16.99 3.65 -1.99
C SER A 64 16.74 5.13 -2.27
N GLY A 65 15.61 5.70 -1.81
CA GLY A 65 15.19 7.06 -2.14
C GLY A 65 14.60 7.22 -3.54
N ASN A 66 14.50 6.13 -4.32
CA ASN A 66 13.90 6.18 -5.66
C ASN A 66 12.37 6.11 -5.57
N LEU A 67 11.66 7.05 -6.20
CA LEU A 67 10.21 7.08 -6.26
C LEU A 67 9.61 6.37 -7.47
N VAL A 68 10.44 5.93 -8.43
CA VAL A 68 9.95 5.22 -9.60
C VAL A 68 9.43 3.84 -9.19
N PRO A 69 8.15 3.50 -9.44
CA PRO A 69 7.60 2.18 -9.14
C PRO A 69 8.28 1.11 -10.00
N SER A 70 8.65 0.00 -9.37
CA SER A 70 9.11 -1.19 -10.08
C SER A 70 7.95 -1.86 -10.83
N GLU A 71 8.26 -2.76 -11.76
CA GLU A 71 7.22 -3.59 -12.39
C GLU A 71 6.50 -4.48 -11.38
N ALA A 72 7.20 -4.92 -10.32
CA ALA A 72 6.60 -5.68 -9.24
C ALA A 72 5.54 -4.86 -8.47
N ASP A 73 5.81 -3.57 -8.24
CA ASP A 73 4.85 -2.66 -7.59
C ASP A 73 3.60 -2.49 -8.45
N LYS A 74 3.76 -2.27 -9.76
CA LYS A 74 2.65 -2.11 -10.71
C LYS A 74 1.80 -3.38 -10.80
N ASP A 75 2.44 -4.54 -10.92
CA ASP A 75 1.76 -5.83 -10.99
C ASP A 75 1.00 -6.13 -9.69
N LEU A 76 1.61 -5.84 -8.54
CA LEU A 76 0.96 -6.01 -7.24
C LEU A 76 -0.25 -5.09 -7.11
N THR A 77 -0.09 -3.80 -7.45
CA THR A 77 -1.18 -2.80 -7.43
C THR A 77 -2.37 -3.28 -8.27
N LYS A 78 -2.11 -3.75 -9.49
CA LYS A 78 -3.13 -4.27 -10.40
C LYS A 78 -3.88 -5.46 -9.78
N LYS A 79 -3.16 -6.44 -9.23
CA LYS A 79 -3.77 -7.62 -8.58
C LYS A 79 -4.64 -7.23 -7.37
N ILE A 80 -4.16 -6.31 -6.54
CA ILE A 80 -4.91 -5.84 -5.38
C ILE A 80 -6.17 -5.08 -5.82
N ARG A 81 -6.07 -4.23 -6.84
CA ARG A 81 -7.22 -3.51 -7.41
C ARG A 81 -8.27 -4.46 -7.97
N GLU A 82 -7.86 -5.48 -8.72
CA GLU A 82 -8.76 -6.50 -9.26
C GLU A 82 -9.46 -7.29 -8.13
N ALA A 83 -8.73 -7.68 -7.09
CA ALA A 83 -9.29 -8.36 -5.93
C ALA A 83 -10.25 -7.45 -5.13
N GLY A 84 -9.86 -6.19 -4.90
CA GLY A 84 -10.70 -5.19 -4.24
C GLY A 84 -11.99 -4.94 -4.99
N LYS A 85 -11.92 -4.79 -6.32
CA LYS A 85 -13.10 -4.66 -7.19
C LYS A 85 -14.05 -5.85 -7.05
N PHE A 86 -13.54 -7.08 -6.98
CA PHE A 86 -14.36 -8.27 -6.80
C PHE A 86 -15.06 -8.32 -5.43
N LEU A 87 -14.45 -7.72 -4.41
CA LEU A 87 -14.96 -7.70 -3.03
C LEU A 87 -15.70 -6.40 -2.67
N ASP A 88 -15.94 -5.52 -3.64
CA ASP A 88 -16.49 -4.16 -3.42
C ASP A 88 -15.69 -3.31 -2.41
N ILE A 89 -14.37 -3.47 -2.41
CA ILE A 89 -13.41 -2.67 -1.63
C ILE A 89 -12.56 -1.85 -2.60
N ALA A 90 -12.78 -0.53 -2.65
CA ALA A 90 -12.04 0.34 -3.56
C ALA A 90 -10.58 0.51 -3.11
N VAL A 91 -9.63 0.30 -4.01
CA VAL A 91 -8.22 0.70 -3.78
C VAL A 91 -8.10 2.12 -4.32
N LEU A 92 -7.95 3.10 -3.44
CA LEU A 92 -7.99 4.52 -3.81
C LEU A 92 -6.66 5.03 -4.35
N ASP A 93 -5.56 4.53 -3.78
CA ASP A 93 -4.21 4.91 -4.19
C ASP A 93 -3.20 3.85 -3.75
N HIS A 94 -2.03 3.91 -4.37
CA HIS A 94 -0.82 3.26 -3.93
C HIS A 94 0.30 4.30 -3.81
N LEU A 95 0.79 4.51 -2.59
CA LEU A 95 1.82 5.48 -2.29
C LEU A 95 3.18 4.81 -2.18
N ILE A 96 4.19 5.35 -2.89
CA ILE A 96 5.60 5.03 -2.63
C ILE A 96 6.20 6.19 -1.87
N LEU A 97 6.78 5.91 -0.72
CA LEU A 97 7.31 6.90 0.21
C LEU A 97 8.84 6.87 0.25
N THR A 98 9.44 8.04 0.37
CA THR A 98 10.83 8.23 0.79
C THR A 98 10.86 9.14 2.01
N SER A 99 12.05 9.41 2.56
CA SER A 99 12.21 10.32 3.69
C SER A 99 11.84 11.78 3.37
N GLU A 100 11.86 12.16 2.09
CA GLU A 100 11.67 13.55 1.66
C GLU A 100 10.47 13.76 0.73
N SER A 101 9.94 12.70 0.11
CA SER A 101 8.91 12.84 -0.93
C SER A 101 8.05 11.57 -1.06
N TYR A 102 7.07 11.61 -1.97
CA TYR A 102 6.22 10.48 -2.30
C TYR A 102 5.84 10.44 -3.78
N PHE A 103 5.40 9.27 -4.23
CA PHE A 103 4.77 9.02 -5.52
C PHE A 103 3.36 8.49 -5.28
N SER A 104 2.37 9.01 -6.00
CA SER A 104 0.99 8.52 -5.98
C SER A 104 0.66 7.88 -7.33
N PHE A 105 0.24 6.61 -7.30
CA PHE A 105 -0.26 5.96 -8.51
C PHE A 105 -1.53 6.66 -9.04
N ALA A 106 -2.37 7.19 -8.14
CA ALA A 106 -3.60 7.87 -8.54
C ALA A 106 -3.32 9.18 -9.29
N ASP A 107 -2.42 10.02 -8.76
CA ASP A 107 -2.05 11.30 -9.38
C ASP A 107 -1.41 11.10 -10.76
N GLU A 108 -0.70 9.99 -10.95
CA GLU A 108 -0.01 9.62 -12.19
C GLU A 108 -0.89 8.82 -13.17
N GLY A 109 -2.17 8.60 -12.83
CA GLY A 109 -3.13 7.91 -13.71
C GLY A 109 -2.89 6.40 -13.86
N LEU A 110 -2.25 5.77 -12.87
CA LEU A 110 -1.89 4.34 -12.86
C LEU A 110 -2.85 3.45 -12.04
N MET A 111 -3.90 4.04 -11.44
CA MET A 111 -4.92 3.36 -10.64
C MET A 111 -6.08 2.79 -11.43
#